data_AF-A0A8X7BPN2-F1
#
_entry.id   AF-A0A8X7BPN2-F1
#
_cell.length_a   1.000
_cell.length_b   1.000
_cell.length_c   1.000
_cell.angle_alpha   90.00
_cell.angle_beta   90.00
_cell.angle_gamma   90.00
#
_symmetry.space_group_name_H-M   'P 1'
#
loop_
_entity.id
_entity.type
_entity.pdbx_description
1 polymer ?
#
loop_
_entity_poly.entity_id
_entity_poly.type
_entity_poly.pdbx_seq_one_letter_code
_entity_poly.pdbx_strand_id
1 'polypeptide(L)'
;MKTSILATIFHCKSTNAKPMHSKYPEGKLSWCFYNRAKADNKVPGSHKSMKRKLSEVIPKIMPGYQRLASKEIILRCVSGKTQNAN
;
A
#
# COMPACT_ATOMS: atom_id res chain seq x y z
N MET A 1 -9.71 -4.46 -0.67
CA MET A 1 -9.64 -3.09 -0.11
C MET A 1 -8.74 -2.98 1.12
N LYS A 2 -8.99 -3.69 2.25
CA LYS A 2 -8.15 -3.57 3.47
C LYS A 2 -6.65 -3.73 3.21
N THR A 3 -6.30 -4.83 2.57
CA THR A 3 -4.92 -5.18 2.20
C THR A 3 -4.30 -4.13 1.29
N SER A 4 -5.06 -3.66 0.30
CA SER A 4 -4.66 -2.63 -0.66
C SER A 4 -4.39 -1.27 0.02
N ILE A 5 -5.22 -0.87 0.99
CA ILE A 5 -5.04 0.37 1.78
C ILE A 5 -3.75 0.29 2.58
N LEU A 6 -3.50 -0.82 3.27
CA LEU A 6 -2.27 -0.99 4.04
C LEU A 6 -1.03 -1.13 3.13
N ALA A 7 -1.18 -1.68 1.93
CA ALA A 7 -0.08 -1.83 0.98
C ALA A 7 0.58 -0.49 0.63
N THR A 8 -0.18 0.61 0.52
CA THR A 8 0.38 1.92 0.17
C THR A 8 1.27 2.50 1.27
N ILE A 9 0.96 2.27 2.55
CA ILE A 9 1.85 2.70 3.64
C ILE A 9 3.07 1.79 3.80
N PHE A 10 2.90 0.49 3.58
CA PHE A 10 4.04 -0.45 3.52
C PHE A 10 4.98 -0.13 2.36
N HIS A 11 4.47 0.43 1.26
CA HIS A 11 5.29 0.93 0.15
C HIS A 11 6.25 1.99 0.62
N CYS A 12 5.73 2.99 1.33
CA CYS A 12 6.52 4.12 1.83
C CYS A 12 7.49 3.73 2.96
N LYS A 13 7.28 2.56 3.59
CA LYS A 13 8.18 1.96 4.60
C LYS A 13 9.24 1.04 4.00
N SER A 14 8.99 0.52 2.80
CA SER A 14 9.80 -0.54 2.20
C SER A 14 11.21 -0.04 1.87
N THR A 15 12.20 -0.90 2.12
CA THR A 15 13.61 -0.62 1.83
C THR A 15 14.23 -1.80 1.10
N ASN A 16 15.43 -1.60 0.54
CA ASN A 16 16.20 -2.71 -0.03
C ASN A 16 16.49 -3.81 0.99
N ALA A 17 16.80 -3.44 2.24
CA ALA A 17 17.11 -4.40 3.31
C ALA A 17 15.87 -5.09 3.89
N LYS A 18 14.73 -4.40 3.90
CA LYS A 18 13.43 -4.90 4.37
C LYS A 18 12.36 -4.63 3.31
N PRO A 19 12.30 -5.45 2.24
CA PRO A 19 11.30 -5.29 1.20
C PRO A 19 9.91 -5.72 1.73
N MET A 20 8.93 -4.83 1.67
CA MET A 20 7.59 -5.07 2.23
C MET A 20 6.54 -5.14 1.11
N HIS A 21 6.64 -6.14 0.23
CA HIS A 21 5.82 -6.24 -1.01
C HIS A 21 4.76 -7.35 -1.03
N SER A 22 4.47 -7.98 0.10
CA SER A 22 3.53 -9.10 0.20
C SER A 22 2.04 -8.71 0.13
N LYS A 23 1.71 -7.41 0.28
CA LYS A 23 0.31 -6.93 0.30
C LYS A 23 -0.18 -6.37 -1.04
N TYR A 24 0.63 -6.47 -2.09
CA TYR A 24 0.35 -5.90 -3.40
C TYR A 24 -0.15 -7.00 -4.33
N PRO A 25 -0.87 -6.64 -5.40
CA PRO A 25 -1.15 -7.59 -6.47
C PRO A 25 0.15 -8.25 -6.96
N GLU A 26 0.07 -9.53 -7.26
CA GLU A 26 1.16 -10.26 -7.91
C GLU A 26 1.03 -10.17 -9.43
N GLY A 27 2.07 -10.60 -10.15
CA GLY A 27 2.06 -10.68 -11.60
C GLY A 27 2.50 -9.40 -12.32
N LYS A 28 2.52 -9.50 -13.65
CA LYS A 28 3.07 -8.46 -14.56
C LYS A 28 2.25 -7.17 -14.57
N LEU A 29 0.97 -7.26 -14.21
CA LEU A 29 0.06 -6.12 -14.10
C LEU A 29 0.09 -5.47 -12.70
N SER A 30 0.95 -5.95 -11.79
CA SER A 30 1.12 -5.32 -10.48
C SER A 30 1.58 -3.89 -10.64
N TRP A 31 0.92 -2.95 -9.95
CA TRP A 31 1.38 -1.58 -9.83
C TRP A 31 2.65 -1.47 -8.95
N CYS A 32 3.01 -2.52 -8.20
CA CYS A 32 4.25 -2.61 -7.46
C CYS A 32 5.42 -2.98 -8.38
N PHE A 33 6.41 -2.09 -8.48
CA PHE A 33 7.60 -2.32 -9.31
C PHE A 33 8.33 -3.63 -8.91
N TYR A 34 8.34 -3.96 -7.62
CA TYR A 34 9.05 -5.13 -7.09
C TYR A 34 8.38 -6.43 -7.53
N ASN A 35 7.05 -6.54 -7.34
CA ASN A 35 6.30 -7.73 -7.75
C ASN A 35 6.26 -7.88 -9.27
N ARG A 36 6.22 -6.77 -10.01
CA ARG A 36 6.30 -6.78 -11.47
C ARG A 36 7.64 -7.33 -11.95
N ALA A 37 8.75 -6.81 -11.42
CA ALA A 37 10.09 -7.32 -11.75
C ALA A 37 10.22 -8.81 -11.42
N LYS A 38 9.73 -9.23 -10.25
CA LYS A 38 9.70 -10.64 -9.84
C LYS A 38 8.90 -11.50 -10.83
N ALA A 39 7.73 -11.03 -11.27
CA ALA A 39 6.88 -11.75 -12.24
C ALA A 39 7.49 -11.80 -13.66
N ASP A 40 8.38 -10.87 -13.99
CA ASP A 40 9.14 -10.84 -15.25
C ASP A 40 10.50 -11.57 -15.15
N ASN A 41 10.80 -12.23 -14.03
CA ASN A 41 12.11 -12.84 -13.74
C ASN A 41 13.28 -11.84 -13.84
N LYS A 42 13.04 -10.58 -13.47
CA LYS A 42 14.03 -9.50 -13.45
C LYS A 42 14.40 -9.15 -12.01
N VAL A 43 15.60 -8.60 -11.84
CA VAL A 43 16.02 -8.02 -10.55
C VAL A 43 15.19 -6.76 -10.26
N PRO A 44 14.51 -6.68 -9.11
CA PRO A 44 13.77 -5.48 -8.72
C PRO A 44 14.67 -4.25 -8.60
N GLY A 45 14.15 -3.08 -9.00
CA GLY A 45 14.85 -1.81 -8.84
C GLY A 45 15.16 -1.47 -7.38
N SER A 46 16.11 -0.56 -7.16
CA SER A 46 16.40 -0.09 -5.80
C SER A 46 15.29 0.79 -5.25
N HIS A 47 14.95 0.61 -3.97
CA HIS A 47 14.08 1.52 -3.20
C HIS A 47 14.71 2.91 -3.00
N LYS A 48 15.98 3.13 -3.37
CA LYS A 48 16.61 4.46 -3.35
C LYS A 48 15.96 5.42 -4.33
N SER A 49 15.39 4.92 -5.44
CA SER A 49 14.68 5.74 -6.43
C SER A 49 13.27 6.16 -5.97
N MET A 50 12.78 5.60 -4.85
CA MET A 50 11.49 5.99 -4.31
C MET A 50 11.57 7.41 -3.74
N LYS A 51 10.84 8.33 -4.37
CA LYS A 51 10.83 9.76 -4.03
C LYS A 51 10.29 10.07 -2.63
N ARG A 52 9.51 9.16 -2.02
CA ARG A 52 8.87 9.37 -0.71
C ARG A 52 9.20 8.25 0.25
N LYS A 53 10.03 8.57 1.24
CA LYS A 53 10.27 7.75 2.43
C LYS A 53 9.54 8.43 3.58
N LEU A 54 8.51 7.77 4.11
CA LEU A 54 7.67 8.34 5.18
C LEU A 54 7.95 7.70 6.54
N SER A 55 9.09 7.03 6.72
CA SER A 55 9.38 6.17 7.89
C SER A 55 9.06 6.82 9.24
N GLU A 56 9.38 8.10 9.41
CA GLU A 56 9.15 8.86 10.66
C GLU A 56 7.68 9.29 10.85
N VAL A 57 6.96 9.49 9.75
CA VAL A 57 5.56 9.96 9.75
C VAL A 57 4.59 8.78 9.87
N ILE A 58 5.01 7.59 9.42
CA ILE A 58 4.18 6.37 9.42
C ILE A 58 3.51 6.09 10.78
N PRO A 59 4.21 6.14 11.93
CA PRO A 59 3.57 5.90 13.23
C PRO A 59 2.41 6.88 13.51
N LYS A 60 2.54 8.14 13.10
CA LYS A 60 1.53 9.18 13.31
C LYS A 60 0.30 8.99 12.42
N ILE A 61 0.46 8.50 11.20
CA ILE A 61 -0.64 8.31 10.24
C ILE A 61 -1.24 6.89 10.27
N MET A 62 -0.55 5.92 10.85
CA MET A 62 -1.00 4.51 10.92
C MET A 62 -2.39 4.35 11.54
N PRO A 63 -2.78 5.06 12.63
CA PRO A 63 -4.15 4.96 13.16
C PRO A 63 -5.21 5.34 12.12
N GLY A 64 -4.94 6.35 11.30
CA GLY A 64 -5.81 6.75 10.18
C GLY A 64 -5.93 5.63 9.14
N TYR A 65 -4.83 5.00 8.76
CA TYR A 65 -4.82 3.85 7.85
C TYR A 65 -5.59 2.64 8.41
N GLN A 66 -5.45 2.35 9.71
CA GLN A 66 -6.20 1.29 10.37
C GLN A 66 -7.70 1.57 10.36
N ARG A 67 -8.10 2.82 10.63
CA ARG A 67 -9.50 3.25 10.53
C ARG A 67 -10.05 3.13 9.11
N LEU A 68 -9.29 3.56 8.10
CA LEU A 68 -9.67 3.41 6.69
C LEU A 68 -9.77 1.94 6.28
N ALA A 69 -8.95 1.07 6.85
CA ALA A 69 -9.00 -0.37 6.65
C ALA A 69 -10.03 -1.08 7.54
N SER A 70 -10.88 -0.36 8.29
CA SER A 70 -11.93 -0.97 9.09
C SER A 70 -13.02 -1.58 8.19
N LYS A 71 -13.70 -2.63 8.68
CA LYS A 71 -14.81 -3.25 7.92
C LYS A 71 -15.94 -2.25 7.71
N GLU A 72 -16.25 -1.47 8.74
CA GLU A 72 -17.30 -0.47 8.75
C GLU A 72 -17.09 0.61 7.67
N ILE A 73 -15.91 1.24 7.64
CA ILE A 73 -15.61 2.30 6.66
C ILE A 73 -15.63 1.74 5.25
N ILE A 74 -15.03 0.57 5.03
CA ILE A 74 -15.01 -0.06 3.72
C ILE A 74 -16.43 -0.35 3.23
N LEU A 75 -17.30 -0.92 4.08
CA LEU A 75 -18.70 -1.21 3.71
C LEU A 75 -19.45 0.05 3.28
N ARG A 76 -19.21 1.19 3.94
CA ARG A 76 -19.77 2.48 3.52
C ARG A 76 -19.26 2.90 2.14
N CYS A 77 -17.97 2.77 1.88
CA CYS A 77 -17.39 3.12 0.58
C CYS A 77 -17.92 2.27 -0.59
N VAL A 78 -18.16 0.96 -0.38
CA VAL A 78 -18.70 0.10 -1.46
C VAL A 78 -20.18 0.39 -1.75
N SER A 79 -20.92 0.94 -0.80
CA SER A 79 -22.33 1.29 -1.00
C SER A 79 -22.55 2.51 -1.90
N GLY A 80 -21.48 3.17 -2.37
CA GLY A 80 -21.55 4.35 -3.24
C GLY A 80 -22.14 5.60 -2.56
N LYS A 81 -22.37 5.54 -1.24
CA LYS A 81 -22.93 6.64 -0.47
C LYS A 81 -21.86 7.69 -0.21
N THR A 82 -22.24 8.97 -0.28
CA THR A 82 -21.38 10.07 0.10
C THR A 82 -21.05 10.01 1.59
N GLN A 83 -19.89 10.54 1.97
CA GLN A 83 -19.45 10.55 3.36
C GLN A 83 -20.38 11.38 4.26
N ASN A 84 -21.04 12.39 3.67
CA ASN A 84 -22.08 13.22 4.27
C ASN A 84 -23.41 12.89 3.57
N ALA A 85 -24.16 11.95 4.13
CA ALA A 85 -25.59 11.89 3.89
C ALA A 85 -26.21 12.75 5.01
N ASN A 86 -26.45 14.03 4.70
CA ASN A 86 -27.27 14.90 5.55
C ASN A 86 -28.73 14.44 5.47
#